data_AF-A0A0D6L551-F1
#
_entry.id   AF-A0A0D6L551-F1
#
_cell.length_a   1.000
_cell.length_b   1.000
_cell.length_c   1.000
_cell.angle_alpha   90.00
_cell.angle_beta   90.00
_cell.angle_gamma   90.00
#
_symmetry.space_group_name_H-M   'P 1'
#
loop_
_entity.id
_entity.type
_entity.pdbx_description
1 polymer ?
#
loop_
_entity_poly.entity_id
_entity_poly.type
_entity_poly.pdbx_seq_one_letter_code
_entity_poly.pdbx_strand_id
1 'polypeptide(L)'
;MLEMNTGLLEHGKTRTPVYLSHTPAGTSSMNVMHWVQMVKKGTVAMYDYGTRENKKKYGQANPPEYDFTRIQKPIYLYCGDEDWLADPQDISGYLLPRISHTVVENVDLTDYNHLDFIWGLKAAADIYYPIVKKIKADLA
;
A
#
# COMPACT_ATOMS: atom_id res chain seq x y z
N MET A 1 2.40 -16.96 9.91
CA MET A 1 1.54 -17.69 8.94
C MET A 1 0.58 -16.62 8.44
N LEU A 2 0.54 -16.31 7.12
CA LEU A 2 -0.39 -15.31 6.60
C LEU A 2 -1.81 -15.83 6.85
N GLU A 3 -2.46 -15.33 7.90
CA GLU A 3 -3.86 -15.62 8.16
C GLU A 3 -4.68 -14.85 7.15
N MET A 4 -5.07 -15.54 6.08
CA MET A 4 -6.04 -15.04 5.13
C MET A 4 -7.41 -15.19 5.82
N ASN A 5 -8.01 -14.06 6.19
CA ASN A 5 -9.23 -14.05 6.97
C ASN A 5 -10.42 -14.62 6.18
N THR A 6 -11.51 -14.84 6.91
CA THR A 6 -12.67 -15.72 6.67
C THR A 6 -13.47 -15.55 5.35
N GLY A 7 -13.08 -14.64 4.45
CA GLY A 7 -13.71 -14.42 3.14
C GLY A 7 -13.39 -15.44 2.04
N LEU A 8 -12.41 -16.33 2.26
CA LEU A 8 -11.95 -17.34 1.28
C LEU A 8 -12.70 -18.68 1.31
N LEU A 9 -13.90 -18.73 1.89
CA LEU A 9 -14.61 -20.00 2.01
C LEU A 9 -15.07 -20.51 0.62
N GLU A 10 -14.62 -21.73 0.33
CA GLU A 10 -14.82 -22.56 -0.86
C GLU A 10 -14.08 -22.15 -2.15
N HIS A 11 -14.30 -20.97 -2.72
CA HIS A 11 -13.79 -20.68 -4.09
C HIS A 11 -12.33 -20.19 -4.13
N GLY A 12 -11.91 -19.35 -3.18
CA GLY A 12 -10.56 -18.79 -3.15
C GLY A 12 -9.46 -19.82 -2.90
N LYS A 13 -9.75 -20.85 -2.09
CA LYS A 13 -8.81 -21.94 -1.75
C LYS A 13 -8.40 -22.78 -2.96
N THR A 14 -9.28 -22.94 -3.95
CA THR A 14 -8.96 -23.69 -5.17
C THR A 14 -7.86 -23.03 -6.00
N ARG A 15 -7.67 -21.71 -5.85
CA ARG A 15 -6.68 -20.93 -6.58
C ARG A 15 -5.39 -20.67 -5.80
N THR A 16 -5.31 -21.13 -4.55
CA THR A 16 -4.08 -21.03 -3.74
C THR A 16 -2.83 -21.53 -4.46
N PRO A 17 -2.84 -22.68 -5.18
CA PRO A 17 -1.66 -23.12 -5.91
C PRO A 17 -1.19 -22.12 -6.96
N VAL A 18 -2.12 -21.42 -7.63
CA VAL A 18 -1.80 -20.37 -8.62
C VAL A 18 -1.19 -19.16 -7.93
N TYR A 19 -1.74 -18.72 -6.80
CA TYR A 19 -1.21 -17.57 -6.07
C TYR A 19 0.22 -17.81 -5.58
N LEU A 20 0.47 -18.99 -5.01
CA LEU A 20 1.78 -19.36 -4.48
C LEU A 20 2.82 -19.67 -5.56
N SER A 21 2.40 -20.18 -6.74
CA SER A 21 3.34 -20.41 -7.85
C SER A 21 3.80 -19.12 -8.52
N HIS A 22 3.08 -18.01 -8.31
CA HIS A 22 3.38 -16.71 -8.90
C HIS A 22 3.79 -15.64 -7.89
N THR A 23 3.70 -15.92 -6.59
CA THR A 23 4.02 -14.98 -5.51
C THR A 23 4.93 -15.62 -4.47
N PRO A 24 6.07 -15.00 -4.12
CA PRO A 24 6.57 -13.72 -4.63
C PRO A 24 7.20 -13.83 -6.03
N ALA A 25 7.07 -12.78 -6.84
CA ALA A 25 7.73 -12.67 -8.15
C ALA A 25 9.21 -12.22 -8.07
N GLY A 26 9.76 -12.10 -6.85
CA GLY A 26 11.13 -11.67 -6.57
C GLY A 26 11.27 -10.17 -6.28
N THR A 27 12.22 -9.82 -5.42
CA THR A 27 12.64 -8.45 -5.10
C THR A 27 14.11 -8.46 -4.65
N SER A 28 14.80 -7.31 -4.72
CA SER A 28 16.18 -7.23 -4.22
C SER A 28 16.24 -7.22 -2.68
N SER A 29 17.32 -7.74 -2.11
CA SER A 29 17.58 -7.65 -0.66
C SER A 29 17.69 -6.19 -0.19
N MET A 30 18.17 -5.28 -1.04
CA MET A 30 18.18 -3.84 -0.73
C MET A 30 16.76 -3.28 -0.55
N ASN A 31 15.79 -3.70 -1.36
CA ASN A 31 14.40 -3.27 -1.20
C ASN A 31 13.82 -3.75 0.15
N VAL A 32 14.08 -5.02 0.51
CA VAL A 32 13.67 -5.55 1.82
C VAL A 32 14.32 -4.78 2.98
N MET A 33 15.61 -4.47 2.87
CA MET A 33 16.31 -3.65 3.85
C MET A 33 15.75 -2.23 3.95
N HIS A 34 15.28 -1.65 2.83
CA HIS A 34 14.63 -0.35 2.83
C HIS A 34 13.32 -0.37 3.63
N TRP A 35 12.49 -1.40 3.45
CA TRP A 35 11.29 -1.59 4.26
C TRP A 35 11.62 -1.69 5.74
N VAL A 36 12.66 -2.43 6.12
CA VAL A 36 13.12 -2.49 7.50
C VAL A 36 13.57 -1.13 8.03
N GLN A 37 14.23 -0.31 7.21
CA GLN A 37 14.61 1.07 7.60
C GLN A 37 13.37 1.94 7.85
N MET A 38 12.33 1.83 7.00
CA MET A 38 11.09 2.58 7.17
C MET A 38 10.36 2.18 8.46
N VAL A 39 10.22 0.88 8.72
CA VAL A 39 9.62 0.37 9.97
C VAL A 39 10.38 0.84 11.20
N LYS A 40 11.72 0.77 11.18
CA LYS A 40 12.55 1.20 12.32
C LYS A 40 12.49 2.70 12.59
N LYS A 41 12.34 3.51 11.54
CA LYS A 41 12.38 4.98 11.66
C LYS A 41 10.98 5.58 11.84
N GLY A 42 9.92 4.91 11.39
CA GLY A 42 8.55 5.43 11.39
C GLY A 42 8.34 6.55 10.38
N THR A 43 9.15 6.61 9.32
CA THR A 43 9.07 7.65 8.28
C THR A 43 9.33 7.05 6.91
N VAL A 44 8.69 7.59 5.87
CA VAL A 44 8.95 7.20 4.48
C VAL A 44 10.06 8.10 3.91
N ALA A 45 11.28 7.59 3.92
CA ALA A 45 12.47 8.28 3.41
C ALA A 45 13.14 7.51 2.27
N MET A 46 14.03 8.16 1.55
CA MET A 46 14.94 7.48 0.62
C MET A 46 15.80 6.42 1.36
N TYR A 47 16.41 5.49 0.61
CA TYR A 47 17.24 4.43 1.20
C TYR A 47 18.41 5.02 1.98
N ASP A 48 18.63 4.54 3.20
CA ASP A 48 19.79 4.93 4.01
C ASP A 48 21.00 4.07 3.64
N TYR A 49 21.98 4.68 2.95
CA TYR A 49 23.25 4.04 2.61
C TYR A 49 24.32 4.20 3.71
N GLY A 50 23.97 4.84 4.82
CA GLY A 50 24.89 5.32 5.84
C GLY A 50 25.49 6.69 5.50
N THR A 51 25.91 7.42 6.53
CA THR A 51 26.30 8.84 6.47
C THR A 51 27.23 9.21 5.31
N ARG A 52 28.28 8.41 5.06
CA ARG A 52 29.27 8.72 4.02
C ARG A 52 28.66 8.64 2.62
N GLU A 53 27.89 7.60 2.35
CA GLU A 53 27.29 7.38 1.03
C GLU A 53 26.04 8.25 0.83
N ASN A 54 25.29 8.56 1.90
CA ASN A 54 24.21 9.55 1.86
C ASN A 54 24.74 10.94 1.50
N LYS A 55 25.86 11.38 2.08
CA LYS A 55 26.46 12.67 1.70
C LYS A 55 26.84 12.73 0.23
N LYS A 56 27.37 11.63 -0.33
CA LYS A 56 27.70 11.56 -1.76
C LYS A 56 26.46 11.54 -2.65
N LYS A 57 25.40 10.82 -2.26
CA LYS A 57 24.18 10.62 -3.07
C LYS A 57 23.16 11.76 -2.94
N TYR A 58 23.03 12.31 -1.74
CA TYR A 58 21.96 13.23 -1.36
C TYR A 58 22.48 14.60 -0.92
N GLY A 59 23.79 14.77 -0.75
CA GLY A 59 24.36 16.01 -0.22
C GLY A 59 24.20 16.21 1.30
N GLN A 60 23.56 15.26 1.99
CA GLN A 60 23.27 15.33 3.43
C GLN A 60 23.51 13.99 4.13
N ALA A 61 23.68 14.02 5.46
CA ALA A 61 24.03 12.84 6.25
C ALA A 61 22.89 11.80 6.32
N ASN A 62 21.65 12.26 6.39
CA ASN A 62 20.47 11.42 6.53
C ASN A 62 19.72 11.37 5.20
N PRO A 63 19.05 10.26 4.84
CA PRO A 63 18.21 10.24 3.65
C PRO A 63 17.06 11.25 3.79
N PRO A 64 16.75 12.02 2.73
CA PRO A 64 15.60 12.92 2.76
C PRO A 64 14.29 12.12 2.81
N GLU A 65 13.30 12.69 3.50
CA GLU A 65 11.92 12.18 3.52
C GLU A 65 11.18 12.55 2.24
N TYR A 66 10.25 11.69 1.82
CA TYR A 66 9.39 12.01 0.69
C TYR A 66 8.32 13.00 1.13
N ASP A 67 8.29 14.16 0.47
CA ASP A 67 7.30 15.19 0.73
C ASP A 67 5.99 14.89 -0.03
N PHE A 68 5.04 14.28 0.67
CA PHE A 68 3.72 13.94 0.13
C PHE A 68 2.84 15.15 -0.17
N THR A 69 3.16 16.34 0.38
CA THR A 69 2.41 17.57 0.04
C THR A 69 2.59 17.96 -1.43
N ARG A 70 3.64 17.43 -2.08
CA ARG A 70 3.93 17.65 -3.51
C ARG A 70 3.09 16.78 -4.43
N ILE A 71 2.31 15.84 -3.90
CA ILE A 71 1.32 15.11 -4.68
C ILE A 71 0.21 16.12 -5.04
N GLN A 72 -0.11 16.21 -6.34
CA GLN A 72 -1.11 17.14 -6.87
C GLN A 72 -2.26 16.44 -7.61
N LYS A 73 -2.15 15.13 -7.84
CA LYS A 73 -3.15 14.39 -8.58
C LYS A 73 -4.27 13.95 -7.64
N PRO A 74 -5.55 13.98 -8.08
CA PRO A 74 -6.65 13.48 -7.27
C PRO A 74 -6.44 12.01 -6.89
N ILE A 75 -6.68 11.67 -5.62
CA ILE A 75 -6.53 10.32 -5.07
C ILE A 75 -7.90 9.79 -4.62
N TYR A 76 -8.23 8.58 -5.07
CA TYR A 76 -9.28 7.76 -4.48
C TYR A 76 -8.59 6.69 -3.65
N LEU A 77 -8.75 6.75 -2.33
CA LEU A 77 -8.10 5.87 -1.37
C LEU A 77 -9.09 4.78 -0.93
N TYR A 78 -8.68 3.52 -1.00
CA TYR A 78 -9.40 2.39 -0.45
C TYR A 78 -8.53 1.74 0.62
N CYS A 79 -9.05 1.61 1.83
CA CYS A 79 -8.35 1.09 3.00
C CYS A 79 -9.12 -0.08 3.60
N GLY A 80 -8.42 -1.04 4.18
CA GLY A 80 -9.00 -2.22 4.82
C GLY A 80 -8.82 -2.13 6.32
N ASP A 81 -9.86 -2.45 7.09
CA ASP A 81 -9.81 -2.37 8.56
C ASP A 81 -8.97 -3.48 9.21
N GLU A 82 -8.68 -4.55 8.48
CA GLU A 82 -7.85 -5.69 8.93
C GLU A 82 -6.50 -5.78 8.21
N ASP A 83 -6.11 -4.75 7.43
CA ASP A 83 -4.82 -4.73 6.73
C ASP A 83 -3.67 -4.66 7.74
N TRP A 84 -2.77 -5.64 7.72
CA TRP A 84 -1.61 -5.69 8.63
C TRP A 84 -0.37 -5.00 8.07
N LEU A 85 -0.35 -4.66 6.78
CA LEU A 85 0.80 -4.04 6.12
C LEU A 85 0.56 -2.55 5.83
N ALA A 86 -0.63 -2.19 5.38
CA ALA A 86 -1.11 -0.82 5.26
C ALA A 86 -2.15 -0.55 6.35
N ASP A 87 -1.72 -0.68 7.60
CA ASP A 87 -2.65 -0.73 8.73
C ASP A 87 -3.39 0.59 8.96
N PRO A 88 -4.61 0.53 9.54
CA PRO A 88 -5.43 1.73 9.75
C PRO A 88 -4.76 2.83 10.57
N GLN A 89 -3.80 2.49 11.44
CA GLN A 89 -3.08 3.46 12.25
C GLN A 89 -2.04 4.22 11.42
N ASP A 90 -1.31 3.56 10.53
CA ASP A 90 -0.42 4.23 9.57
C ASP A 90 -1.20 5.08 8.56
N ILE A 91 -2.35 4.60 8.09
CA ILE A 91 -3.23 5.37 7.18
C ILE A 91 -3.71 6.66 7.86
N SER A 92 -4.33 6.56 9.03
CA SER A 92 -4.94 7.70 9.73
C SER A 92 -3.90 8.62 10.39
N GLY A 93 -2.84 8.04 10.96
CA GLY A 93 -1.83 8.77 11.73
C GLY A 93 -0.67 9.32 10.89
N TYR A 94 -0.32 8.66 9.79
CA TYR A 94 0.81 9.08 8.95
C TYR A 94 0.38 9.57 7.58
N LEU A 95 -0.34 8.77 6.80
CA LEU A 95 -0.61 9.05 5.39
C LEU A 95 -1.62 10.19 5.19
N LEU A 96 -2.85 10.03 5.70
CA LEU A 96 -3.95 10.97 5.49
C LEU A 96 -3.61 12.41 5.87
N PRO A 97 -2.95 12.70 7.02
CA PRO A 97 -2.55 14.08 7.36
C PRO A 97 -1.63 14.74 6.33
N ARG A 98 -0.95 13.94 5.49
CA ARG A 98 0.04 14.41 4.51
C ARG A 98 -0.48 14.45 3.06
N ILE A 99 -1.62 13.79 2.76
CA ILE A 99 -2.19 13.74 1.41
C ILE A 99 -3.64 14.24 1.31
N SER A 100 -4.28 14.60 2.43
CA SER A 100 -5.69 14.98 2.50
C SER A 100 -6.09 16.09 1.52
N HIS A 101 -5.15 16.96 1.15
CA HIS A 101 -5.35 18.02 0.14
C HIS A 101 -5.60 17.49 -1.28
N THR A 102 -5.33 16.21 -1.54
CA THR A 102 -5.56 15.55 -2.84
C THR A 102 -6.55 14.40 -2.81
N VAL A 103 -6.98 13.95 -1.62
CA VAL A 103 -7.91 12.83 -1.49
C VAL A 103 -9.32 13.31 -1.84
N VAL A 104 -9.87 12.76 -2.92
CA VAL A 104 -11.25 13.01 -3.37
C VAL A 104 -12.23 12.11 -2.62
N GLU A 105 -11.81 10.89 -2.33
CA GLU A 105 -12.62 9.89 -1.64
C GLU A 105 -11.71 9.00 -0.82
N ASN A 106 -12.13 8.74 0.42
CA ASN A 106 -11.53 7.73 1.29
C ASN A 106 -12.59 6.69 1.61
N VAL A 107 -12.35 5.44 1.22
CA VAL A 107 -13.28 4.32 1.38
C VAL A 107 -12.66 3.31 2.33
N ASP A 108 -13.24 3.19 3.52
CA ASP A 108 -12.86 2.15 4.48
C ASP A 108 -13.72 0.90 4.23
N LEU A 109 -13.05 -0.21 3.92
CA LEU A 109 -13.65 -1.50 3.63
C LEU A 109 -13.56 -2.40 4.85
N THR A 110 -14.71 -2.93 5.27
CA THR A 110 -14.82 -3.87 6.40
C THR A 110 -14.49 -5.30 5.96
N ASP A 111 -13.77 -6.03 6.82
CA ASP A 111 -13.30 -7.40 6.59
C ASP A 111 -12.34 -7.49 5.37
N TYR A 112 -11.51 -6.45 5.18
CA TYR A 112 -10.49 -6.42 4.12
C TYR A 112 -9.09 -6.41 4.71
N ASN A 113 -8.30 -7.41 4.34
CA ASN A 113 -6.87 -7.49 4.58
C ASN A 113 -6.08 -7.12 3.30
N HIS A 114 -4.75 -7.04 3.40
CA HIS A 114 -3.86 -6.53 2.36
C HIS A 114 -4.03 -7.20 0.99
N LEU A 115 -4.28 -8.51 0.98
CA LEU A 115 -4.40 -9.29 -0.26
C LEU A 115 -5.83 -9.34 -0.80
N ASP A 116 -6.84 -8.90 -0.03
CA ASP A 116 -8.23 -8.92 -0.47
C ASP A 116 -8.50 -7.90 -1.59
N PHE A 117 -7.71 -6.83 -1.65
CA PHE A 117 -7.74 -5.85 -2.74
C PHE A 117 -7.42 -6.44 -4.12
N ILE A 118 -6.78 -7.61 -4.17
CA ILE A 118 -6.40 -8.29 -5.42
C ILE A 118 -6.99 -9.70 -5.55
N TRP A 119 -7.13 -10.44 -4.46
CA TRP A 119 -7.58 -11.84 -4.44
C TRP A 119 -8.94 -12.04 -3.77
N GLY A 120 -9.48 -11.00 -3.15
CA GLY A 120 -10.76 -11.04 -2.46
C GLY A 120 -11.90 -11.32 -3.44
N LEU A 121 -12.77 -12.26 -3.10
CA LEU A 121 -13.91 -12.64 -3.95
C LEU A 121 -14.90 -11.48 -4.17
N LYS A 122 -14.93 -10.53 -3.23
CA LYS A 122 -15.81 -9.35 -3.28
C LYS A 122 -15.14 -8.14 -3.96
N ALA A 123 -13.83 -8.16 -4.21
CA ALA A 123 -13.06 -6.99 -4.70
C ALA A 123 -13.62 -6.42 -6.01
N ALA A 124 -14.17 -7.27 -6.89
CA ALA A 124 -14.82 -6.80 -8.10
C ALA A 124 -16.02 -5.90 -7.83
N ALA A 125 -16.88 -6.28 -6.89
CA ALA A 125 -18.07 -5.53 -6.52
C ALA A 125 -17.71 -4.28 -5.72
N ASP A 126 -16.86 -4.44 -4.71
CA ASP A 126 -16.58 -3.40 -3.71
C ASP A 126 -15.58 -2.35 -4.22
N ILE A 127 -14.69 -2.71 -5.15
CA ILE A 127 -13.56 -1.87 -5.58
C ILE A 127 -13.57 -1.67 -7.09
N TYR A 128 -13.53 -2.75 -7.89
CA TYR A 128 -13.25 -2.63 -9.32
C TYR A 128 -14.39 -1.97 -10.09
N TYR A 129 -15.65 -2.35 -9.84
CA TYR A 129 -16.80 -1.70 -10.49
C TYR A 129 -16.93 -0.21 -10.11
N PRO A 130 -16.79 0.20 -8.84
CA PRO A 130 -16.68 1.61 -8.46
C PRO A 130 -15.56 2.36 -9.19
N ILE A 131 -14.36 1.78 -9.29
CA ILE A 131 -13.23 2.39 -10.02
C ILE A 131 -13.59 2.58 -11.50
N VAL A 132 -14.11 1.55 -12.16
CA VAL A 132 -14.49 1.62 -13.59
C VAL A 132 -15.58 2.69 -13.80
N LYS A 133 -16.54 2.81 -12.88
CA LYS A 133 -17.58 3.85 -12.95
C LYS A 133 -16.97 5.25 -12.86
N LYS A 134 -16.03 5.47 -11.94
CA LYS A 134 -15.31 6.75 -11.78
C LYS A 134 -14.54 7.11 -13.05
N ILE A 135 -13.73 6.18 -13.57
CA ILE A 135 -12.99 6.38 -14.82
C ILE A 135 -13.92 6.72 -15.98
N LYS A 136 -15.06 6.04 -16.12
CA LYS A 136 -16.04 6.33 -17.18
C LYS A 136 -16.68 7.71 -17.03
N ALA A 137 -16.91 8.16 -15.81
CA ALA A 137 -17.46 9.49 -15.55
C ALA A 137 -16.45 10.60 -15.92
N ASP A 138 -15.16 10.38 -15.67
CA ASP A 138 -14.10 11.34 -16.00
C ASP A 138 -13.81 11.43 -17.52
N LEU A 139 -14.14 10.39 -18.27
CA LEU A 139 -13.96 10.32 -19.73
C LEU A 139 -15.14 10.87 -20.54
N ALA A 140 -16.29 11.10 -19.90
CA ALA A 140 -17.51 11.60 -20.54
C ALA A 140 -17.52 13.12 -20.63
#